data_AF-A0A5B0RI45-F1
#
_entry.id   AF-A0A5B0RI45-F1
#
_cell.length_a   1.000
_cell.length_b   1.000
_cell.length_c   1.000
_cell.angle_alpha   90.00
_cell.angle_beta   90.00
_cell.angle_gamma   90.00
#
_symmetry.space_group_name_H-M   'P 1'
#
loop_
_entity.id
_entity.type
_entity.pdbx_description
1 polymer ?
#
loop_
_entity_poly.entity_id
_entity_poly.type
_entity_poly.pdbx_seq_one_letter_code
_entity_poly.pdbx_strand_id
1 'polypeptide(L)'
;MFFIVRIWPTGSSLLVIVRLGDRKELSHTINLHPSFFGPRTSKFLEDKLNRDVEGTCTGRFGYIIAVLKTLSISAGTIQPGTGMAEFVMKYSAIVLKPFKGEVVDGIVGQVNKMGFFVEVGPLQAFVSSHLIPSDLKFDPNANPPCFSSDEDQATIEKGTRIRLKIVGTRVDATEIFAIGTIKEDYLGPID
;
A
#
# COMPACT_ATOMS: atom_id res chain seq x y z
N MET A 1 3.95 8.81 -16.42
CA MET A 1 3.64 9.92 -15.50
C MET A 1 3.32 9.26 -14.16
N PHE A 2 3.88 9.72 -13.05
CA PHE A 2 3.66 9.14 -11.72
C PHE A 2 3.13 10.25 -10.80
N PHE A 3 2.23 9.91 -9.88
CA PHE A 3 1.82 10.84 -8.83
C PHE A 3 2.61 10.55 -7.58
N ILE A 4 3.16 11.60 -7.00
CA ILE A 4 3.67 11.59 -5.64
C ILE A 4 2.47 11.73 -4.74
N VAL A 5 2.04 10.64 -4.10
CA VAL A 5 1.07 10.73 -3.01
C VAL A 5 1.85 10.81 -1.71
N ARG A 6 1.74 11.96 -1.03
CA ARG A 6 2.31 12.17 0.30
C ARG A 6 1.32 11.64 1.32
N ILE A 7 1.60 10.47 1.90
CA ILE A 7 0.77 9.88 2.97
C ILE A 7 1.18 10.55 4.31
N TRP A 8 0.22 11.09 5.09
CA TRP A 8 0.37 11.88 6.35
C TRP A 8 0.41 10.98 7.63
N PRO A 9 0.70 11.42 8.90
CA PRO A 9 1.41 12.59 9.46
C PRO A 9 2.76 12.27 10.17
N THR A 10 3.17 11.01 10.31
CA THR A 10 4.16 10.58 11.31
C THR A 10 5.61 10.77 10.87
N GLY A 11 6.03 12.01 10.60
CA GLY A 11 7.43 12.46 10.53
C GLY A 11 8.32 11.88 9.40
N SER A 12 7.96 10.74 8.82
CA SER A 12 8.68 10.06 7.76
C SER A 12 7.89 10.25 6.47
N SER A 13 8.33 11.18 5.64
CA SER A 13 7.73 11.44 4.32
C SER A 13 8.06 10.30 3.36
N LEU A 14 7.34 9.18 3.42
CA LEU A 14 7.42 8.18 2.36
C LEU A 14 6.58 8.67 1.18
N LEU A 15 7.28 9.14 0.14
CA LEU A 15 6.69 9.40 -1.16
C LEU A 15 6.37 8.05 -1.81
N VAL A 16 5.09 7.71 -1.90
CA VAL A 16 4.67 6.59 -2.74
C VAL A 16 4.47 7.13 -4.15
N ILE A 17 5.35 6.70 -5.05
CA ILE A 17 5.26 6.99 -6.48
C ILE A 17 4.24 6.01 -7.06
N VAL A 18 2.97 6.41 -7.14
CA VAL A 18 1.91 5.59 -7.74
C VAL A 18 1.85 5.86 -9.23
N ARG A 19 1.81 4.81 -10.05
CA ARG A 19 1.71 4.90 -11.50
C ARG A 19 0.37 5.54 -11.88
N LEU A 20 0.34 6.45 -12.87
CA LEU A 20 -0.89 7.17 -13.27
C LEU A 20 -2.08 6.29 -13.70
N GLY A 21 -1.90 4.98 -13.84
CA GLY A 21 -2.90 4.04 -14.36
C GLY A 21 -3.89 3.51 -13.31
N ASP A 22 -3.64 3.69 -12.02
CA ASP A 22 -4.39 2.97 -10.97
C ASP A 22 -5.61 3.74 -10.44
N ARG A 23 -6.23 4.55 -11.29
CA ARG A 23 -7.55 5.09 -11.01
C ARG A 23 -8.59 4.00 -11.22
N LYS A 24 -9.37 3.68 -10.19
CA LYS A 24 -10.48 2.72 -10.26
C LYS A 24 -11.79 3.35 -9.82
N GLU A 25 -12.85 2.98 -10.52
CA GLU A 25 -14.22 3.25 -10.10
C GLU A 25 -14.71 2.07 -9.26
N LEU A 26 -15.12 2.37 -8.04
CA LEU A 26 -15.53 1.41 -7.04
C LEU A 26 -16.92 1.78 -6.52
N SER A 27 -17.59 0.81 -5.91
CA SER A 27 -18.87 1.00 -5.25
C SER A 27 -18.77 0.57 -3.80
N HIS A 28 -19.31 1.38 -2.89
CA HIS A 28 -19.39 1.07 -1.47
C HIS A 28 -20.80 1.36 -0.96
N THR A 29 -21.27 0.51 -0.06
CA THR A 29 -22.63 0.58 0.49
C THR A 29 -22.56 1.05 1.92
N ILE A 30 -23.29 2.12 2.24
CA ILE A 30 -23.32 2.73 3.57
C ILE A 30 -24.73 2.64 4.13
N ASN A 31 -24.84 2.10 5.35
CA ASN A 31 -26.09 2.10 6.11
C ASN A 31 -26.14 3.32 7.02
N LEU A 32 -27.22 4.09 6.91
CA LEU A 32 -27.43 5.34 7.62
C LEU A 32 -28.63 5.23 8.57
N HIS A 33 -28.43 5.62 9.83
CA HIS A 33 -29.50 5.69 10.81
C HIS A 33 -30.43 6.90 10.54
N PRO A 34 -31.76 6.78 10.74
CA PRO A 34 -32.72 7.85 10.46
C PRO A 34 -32.43 9.19 11.14
N SER A 35 -31.77 9.19 12.31
CA SER A 35 -31.38 10.43 13.01
C SER A 35 -30.42 11.32 12.20
N PHE A 36 -29.74 10.78 11.19
CA PHE A 36 -28.84 11.54 10.32
C PHE A 36 -29.50 11.96 8.99
N PHE A 37 -30.83 11.77 8.86
CA PHE A 37 -31.58 12.24 7.71
C PHE A 37 -31.78 13.76 7.82
N GLY A 38 -31.33 14.50 6.81
CA GLY A 38 -31.50 15.94 6.77
C GLY A 38 -30.70 16.61 5.66
N PRO A 39 -30.62 17.94 5.67
CA PRO A 39 -29.95 18.71 4.60
C PRO A 39 -28.45 18.41 4.46
N ARG A 40 -27.83 17.81 5.48
CA ARG A 40 -26.38 17.48 5.53
C ARG A 40 -26.08 16.01 5.21
N THR A 41 -27.07 15.22 4.81
CA THR A 41 -26.88 13.78 4.57
C THR A 41 -25.84 13.50 3.49
N SER A 42 -25.82 14.24 2.38
CA SER A 42 -24.82 14.06 1.31
C SER A 42 -23.39 14.22 1.81
N LYS A 43 -23.11 15.31 2.53
CA LYS A 43 -21.80 15.57 3.13
C LYS A 43 -21.42 14.49 4.14
N PHE A 44 -22.36 14.07 4.99
CA PHE A 44 -22.12 13.00 5.94
C PHE A 44 -21.76 11.68 5.25
N LEU A 45 -22.44 11.35 4.14
CA LEU A 45 -22.15 10.16 3.35
C LEU A 45 -20.75 10.22 2.73
N GLU A 46 -20.31 11.37 2.21
CA GLU A 46 -18.95 11.55 1.69
C GLU A 46 -17.89 11.39 2.80
N ASP A 47 -18.08 12.04 3.95
CA ASP A 47 -17.18 11.92 5.09
C ASP A 47 -17.13 10.49 5.64
N LYS A 48 -18.26 9.77 5.59
CA LYS A 48 -18.36 8.37 5.99
C LYS A 48 -17.67 7.46 4.98
N LEU A 49 -17.89 7.68 3.68
CA LEU A 49 -17.24 6.95 2.60
C LEU A 49 -15.72 7.01 2.73
N ASN A 50 -15.15 8.21 2.84
CA ASN A 50 -13.70 8.38 2.93
C ASN A 50 -13.11 7.62 4.12
N ARG A 51 -13.74 7.75 5.30
CA ARG A 51 -13.30 7.03 6.52
C ARG A 51 -13.40 5.52 6.41
N ASP A 52 -14.40 5.01 5.70
CA ASP A 52 -14.65 3.57 5.62
C ASP A 52 -13.79 2.88 4.54
N VAL A 53 -13.33 3.61 3.51
CA VAL A 53 -12.61 3.02 2.37
C VAL A 53 -11.14 3.40 2.30
N GLU A 54 -10.72 4.59 2.75
CA GLU A 54 -9.31 4.99 2.67
C GLU A 54 -8.45 4.16 3.63
N GLY A 55 -7.29 3.70 3.14
CA GLY A 55 -6.40 2.82 3.88
C GLY A 55 -6.83 1.35 3.92
N THR A 56 -8.05 1.02 3.47
CA THR A 56 -8.49 -0.38 3.40
C THR A 56 -7.83 -1.11 2.25
N CYS A 57 -7.66 -2.43 2.42
CA CYS A 57 -7.12 -3.30 1.40
C CYS A 57 -8.13 -4.38 1.03
N THR A 58 -8.22 -4.67 -0.26
CA THR A 58 -8.97 -5.82 -0.76
C THR A 58 -8.08 -6.61 -1.71
N GLY A 59 -8.12 -7.95 -1.64
CA GLY A 59 -7.36 -8.78 -2.57
C GLY A 59 -7.67 -8.53 -4.04
N ARG A 60 -8.91 -8.12 -4.33
CA ARG A 60 -9.36 -7.84 -5.69
C ARG A 60 -8.79 -6.53 -6.23
N PHE A 61 -8.83 -5.45 -5.46
CA PHE A 61 -8.51 -4.10 -5.96
C PHE A 61 -7.18 -3.56 -5.45
N GLY A 62 -6.56 -4.17 -4.45
CA GLY A 62 -5.38 -3.67 -3.76
C GLY A 62 -5.74 -2.75 -2.60
N TYR A 63 -4.77 -1.93 -2.20
CA TYR A 63 -4.92 -0.88 -1.20
C TYR A 63 -5.62 0.33 -1.80
N ILE A 64 -6.62 0.87 -1.11
CA ILE A 64 -7.25 2.14 -1.48
C ILE A 64 -6.46 3.26 -0.80
N ILE A 65 -5.71 4.03 -1.60
CA ILE A 65 -4.81 5.06 -1.08
C ILE A 65 -5.59 6.33 -0.73
N ALA A 66 -6.43 6.79 -1.67
CA ALA A 66 -7.20 8.01 -1.51
C ALA A 66 -8.43 8.00 -2.43
N VAL A 67 -9.54 8.54 -1.93
CA VAL A 67 -10.73 8.82 -2.74
C VAL A 67 -10.49 10.13 -3.50
N LEU A 68 -10.64 10.09 -4.82
CA LEU A 68 -10.47 11.26 -5.69
C LEU A 68 -11.75 12.08 -5.78
N LYS A 69 -12.87 11.41 -6.06
CA LYS A 69 -14.18 12.05 -6.19
C LYS A 69 -15.31 11.04 -6.07
N THR A 70 -16.42 11.50 -5.51
CA THR A 70 -17.71 10.82 -5.58
C THR A 70 -18.30 11.01 -6.98
N LEU A 71 -18.79 9.92 -7.59
CA LEU A 71 -19.39 9.91 -8.93
C LEU A 71 -20.91 9.99 -8.86
N SER A 72 -21.52 9.19 -7.99
CA SER A 72 -22.97 9.14 -7.82
C SER A 72 -23.36 8.60 -6.45
N ILE A 73 -24.46 9.08 -5.90
CA ILE A 73 -25.08 8.61 -4.67
C ILE A 73 -26.49 8.10 -5.02
N SER A 74 -26.84 6.87 -4.62
CA SER A 74 -28.21 6.36 -4.82
C SER A 74 -29.24 7.12 -3.98
N ALA A 75 -30.53 7.00 -4.32
CA ALA A 75 -31.61 7.69 -3.60
C ALA A 75 -31.81 7.24 -2.14
N GLY A 76 -31.13 6.17 -1.70
CA GLY A 76 -31.32 5.55 -0.39
C GLY A 76 -32.53 4.63 -0.36
N THR A 77 -32.35 3.36 -0.01
CA THR A 77 -33.44 2.40 0.13
C THR A 77 -33.65 2.07 1.61
N ILE A 78 -34.87 2.20 2.13
CA ILE A 78 -35.16 1.85 3.53
C ILE A 78 -35.17 0.32 3.67
N GLN A 79 -34.36 -0.19 4.59
CA GLN A 79 -34.31 -1.61 4.93
C GLN A 79 -35.54 -1.99 5.78
N PRO A 80 -36.29 -3.04 5.37
CA PRO A 80 -37.41 -3.54 6.15
C PRO A 80 -36.97 -4.03 7.54
N GLY A 81 -37.74 -3.69 8.57
CA GLY A 81 -37.53 -4.16 9.95
C GLY A 81 -36.54 -3.33 10.78
N THR A 82 -35.45 -2.82 10.20
CA THR A 82 -34.46 -1.99 10.93
C THR A 82 -34.73 -0.49 10.79
N GLY A 83 -35.39 -0.06 9.72
CA GLY A 83 -35.63 1.35 9.41
C GLY A 83 -34.38 2.12 8.97
N MET A 84 -33.23 1.45 8.81
CA MET A 84 -32.01 2.06 8.28
C MET A 84 -32.14 2.35 6.79
N ALA A 85 -31.50 3.42 6.30
CA ALA A 85 -31.40 3.68 4.87
C ALA A 85 -30.07 3.16 4.32
N GLU A 86 -30.14 2.39 3.23
CA GLU A 86 -29.00 1.86 2.50
C GLU A 86 -28.69 2.76 1.30
N PHE A 87 -27.48 3.32 1.26
CA PHE A 87 -26.98 4.13 0.16
C PHE A 87 -25.86 3.41 -0.57
N VAL A 88 -25.99 3.28 -1.89
CA VAL A 88 -24.93 2.76 -2.76
C VAL A 88 -24.22 3.95 -3.39
N MET A 89 -22.96 4.14 -3.03
CA MET A 89 -22.12 5.21 -3.55
C MET A 89 -21.14 4.67 -4.57
N LYS A 90 -21.05 5.32 -5.73
CA LYS A 90 -19.98 5.10 -6.70
C LYS A 90 -18.95 6.21 -6.58
N TYR A 91 -17.69 5.85 -6.52
CA TYR A 91 -16.59 6.79 -6.34
C TYR A 91 -15.38 6.35 -7.16
N SER A 92 -14.51 7.31 -7.42
CA SER A 92 -13.20 7.08 -8.01
C SER A 92 -12.13 7.16 -6.94
N ALA A 93 -11.21 6.22 -6.93
CA ALA A 93 -10.07 6.20 -6.00
C ALA A 93 -8.76 5.92 -6.72
N ILE A 94 -7.65 6.33 -6.09
CA ILE A 94 -6.31 5.83 -6.39
C ILE A 94 -6.14 4.54 -5.60
N VAL A 95 -5.81 3.46 -6.31
CA VAL A 95 -5.47 2.18 -5.68
C VAL A 95 -4.00 1.84 -5.89
N LEU A 96 -3.43 1.04 -4.99
CA LEU A 96 -2.11 0.44 -5.15
C LEU A 96 -2.28 -1.08 -5.11
N LYS A 97 -2.03 -1.73 -6.24
CA LYS A 97 -2.08 -3.18 -6.34
C LYS A 97 -0.74 -3.69 -6.88
N PRO A 98 0.06 -4.42 -6.08
CA PRO A 98 1.31 -4.96 -6.57
C PRO A 98 1.08 -6.05 -7.62
N PHE A 99 1.97 -6.10 -8.61
CA PHE A 99 1.97 -7.16 -9.63
C PHE A 99 3.28 -7.95 -9.64
N LYS A 100 3.18 -9.25 -9.95
CA LYS A 100 4.37 -10.07 -10.21
C LYS A 100 5.13 -9.52 -11.41
N GLY A 101 6.44 -9.35 -11.25
CA GLY A 101 7.37 -8.81 -12.23
C GLY A 101 7.54 -7.29 -12.17
N GLU A 102 6.78 -6.59 -11.32
CA GLU A 102 6.89 -5.16 -11.13
C GLU A 102 8.17 -4.81 -10.37
N VAL A 103 8.90 -3.79 -10.86
CA VAL A 103 10.06 -3.22 -10.16
C VAL A 103 9.58 -2.02 -9.36
N VAL A 104 9.82 -2.06 -8.06
CA VAL A 104 9.37 -1.05 -7.10
C VAL A 104 10.53 -0.59 -6.24
N ASP A 105 10.46 0.68 -5.85
CA ASP A 105 11.40 1.29 -4.91
C ASP A 105 10.73 1.35 -3.53
N GLY A 106 11.48 1.06 -2.49
CA GLY A 106 11.00 1.09 -1.12
C GLY A 106 12.11 1.41 -0.12
N ILE A 107 11.74 1.46 1.15
CA ILE A 107 12.66 1.72 2.25
C ILE A 107 12.78 0.47 3.11
N VAL A 108 14.01 0.07 3.43
CA VAL A 108 14.25 -1.07 4.31
C VAL A 108 13.78 -0.74 5.73
N GLY A 109 12.80 -1.48 6.23
CA GLY A 109 12.25 -1.29 7.57
C GLY A 109 12.99 -2.11 8.64
N GLN A 110 13.27 -3.38 8.35
CA GLN A 110 13.95 -4.30 9.26
C GLN A 110 14.85 -5.27 8.52
N VAL A 111 16.03 -5.54 9.08
CA VAL A 111 17.01 -6.49 8.54
C VAL A 111 17.18 -7.66 9.51
N ASN A 112 17.15 -8.88 8.99
CA ASN A 112 17.31 -10.14 9.74
C ASN A 112 18.23 -11.10 8.98
N LYS A 113 18.71 -12.16 9.66
CA LYS A 113 19.54 -13.21 9.02
C LYS A 113 18.86 -13.89 7.82
N MET A 114 17.54 -14.01 7.86
CA MET A 114 16.75 -14.66 6.79
C MET A 114 16.47 -13.76 5.59
N GLY A 115 16.84 -12.47 5.67
CA GLY A 115 16.48 -11.45 4.69
C GLY A 115 16.02 -10.15 5.35
N PHE A 116 15.42 -9.26 4.57
CA PHE A 116 14.97 -7.95 5.07
C PHE A 116 13.56 -7.61 4.59
N PHE A 117 12.88 -6.79 5.38
CA PHE A 117 11.57 -6.24 5.06
C PHE A 117 11.74 -4.85 4.45
N VAL A 118 11.03 -4.61 3.36
CA VAL A 118 10.99 -3.35 2.65
C VAL A 118 9.56 -2.82 2.66
N GLU A 119 9.41 -1.56 3.04
CA GLU A 119 8.15 -0.83 3.00
C GLU A 119 8.04 -0.09 1.67
N VAL A 120 7.02 -0.44 0.89
CA VAL A 120 6.66 0.19 -0.39
C VAL A 120 5.32 0.87 -0.20
N GLY A 121 5.33 2.00 0.51
CA GLY A 121 4.08 2.64 0.96
C GLY A 121 3.33 1.75 1.95
N PRO A 122 2.06 1.38 1.71
CA PRO A 122 1.31 0.46 2.57
C PRO A 122 1.64 -1.02 2.33
N LEU A 123 2.42 -1.35 1.29
CA LEU A 123 2.81 -2.72 0.96
C LEU A 123 4.08 -3.11 1.72
N GLN A 124 4.04 -4.23 2.42
CA GLN A 124 5.24 -4.84 2.99
C GLN A 124 5.77 -5.93 2.05
N ALA A 125 7.01 -5.75 1.59
CA ALA A 125 7.72 -6.72 0.78
C ALA A 125 8.82 -7.40 1.61
N PHE A 126 8.96 -8.72 1.48
CA PHE A 126 10.04 -9.48 2.09
C PHE A 126 11.02 -9.97 1.02
N VAL A 127 12.30 -9.67 1.19
CA VAL A 127 13.38 -10.19 0.35
C VAL A 127 14.14 -11.24 1.15
N SER A 128 14.00 -12.51 0.75
CA SER A 128 14.70 -13.62 1.39
C SER A 128 16.19 -13.60 1.05
N SER A 129 17.04 -14.04 1.97
CA SER A 129 18.48 -14.20 1.76
C SER A 129 18.85 -15.06 0.55
N HIS A 130 17.99 -16.00 0.13
CA HIS A 130 18.21 -16.78 -1.09
C HIS A 130 17.97 -16.01 -2.40
N LEU A 131 17.26 -14.88 -2.30
CA LEU A 131 16.93 -13.96 -3.40
C LEU A 131 17.77 -12.67 -3.36
N ILE A 132 18.80 -12.65 -2.51
CA ILE A 132 19.85 -11.64 -2.44
C ILE A 132 21.07 -12.17 -3.25
N PRO A 133 21.80 -11.31 -3.97
CA PRO A 133 23.13 -11.61 -4.51
C PRO A 133 24.08 -12.23 -3.48
N SER A 134 24.98 -13.12 -3.90
CA SER A 134 25.84 -13.89 -2.99
C SER A 134 27.01 -13.12 -2.38
N ASP A 135 27.33 -11.96 -2.95
CA ASP A 135 28.34 -11.01 -2.49
C ASP A 135 27.88 -10.26 -1.22
N LEU A 136 26.58 -9.99 -1.09
CA LEU A 136 26.00 -9.35 0.10
C LEU A 136 25.86 -10.35 1.25
N LYS A 137 26.65 -10.14 2.31
CA LYS A 137 26.64 -10.99 3.51
C LYS A 137 25.97 -10.27 4.67
N PHE A 138 25.22 -11.04 5.45
CA PHE A 138 24.60 -10.55 6.68
C PHE A 138 25.65 -10.40 7.79
N ASP A 139 25.79 -9.20 8.34
CA ASP A 139 26.60 -8.93 9.53
C ASP A 139 25.70 -8.72 10.76
N PRO A 140 25.67 -9.68 11.71
CA PRO A 140 24.92 -9.54 12.95
C PRO A 140 25.60 -8.63 13.98
N ASN A 141 26.90 -8.34 13.83
CA ASN A 141 27.67 -7.53 14.78
C ASN A 141 27.59 -6.03 14.47
N ALA A 142 27.19 -5.68 13.25
CA ALA A 142 26.89 -4.30 12.89
C ALA A 142 25.73 -3.76 13.74
N ASN A 143 25.80 -2.48 14.12
CA ASN A 143 24.75 -1.79 14.86
C ASN A 143 24.35 -0.51 14.09
N PRO A 144 23.28 -0.56 13.27
CA PRO A 144 22.28 -1.61 13.15
C PRO A 144 22.72 -2.83 12.31
N PRO A 145 22.07 -4.01 12.45
CA PRO A 145 22.34 -5.17 11.59
C PRO A 145 22.12 -4.84 10.10
N CYS A 146 23.03 -5.28 9.25
CA CYS A 146 23.02 -4.93 7.84
C CYS A 146 23.43 -6.10 6.93
N PHE A 147 23.15 -5.96 5.64
CA PHE A 147 23.85 -6.72 4.60
C PHE A 147 24.89 -5.83 3.95
N SER A 148 26.14 -6.27 3.91
CA SER A 148 27.24 -5.54 3.29
C SER A 148 27.95 -6.39 2.25
N SER A 149 28.43 -5.73 1.20
CA SER A 149 29.32 -6.32 0.19
C SER A 149 30.68 -5.64 0.29
N ASP A 150 31.73 -6.45 0.43
CA ASP A 150 33.11 -5.95 0.51
C ASP A 150 33.60 -5.39 -0.84
N GLU A 151 33.03 -5.88 -1.94
CA GLU A 151 33.44 -5.52 -3.31
C GLU A 151 32.76 -4.25 -3.79
N ASP A 152 31.43 -4.15 -3.61
CA ASP A 152 30.62 -3.05 -4.16
C ASP A 152 30.45 -1.87 -3.19
N GLN A 153 30.99 -1.97 -1.97
CA GLN A 153 30.80 -1.00 -0.87
C GLN A 153 29.32 -0.66 -0.59
N ALA A 154 28.41 -1.53 -1.03
CA ALA A 154 26.97 -1.38 -0.86
C ALA A 154 26.56 -1.90 0.52
N THR A 155 25.83 -1.08 1.27
CA THR A 155 25.30 -1.44 2.60
C THR A 155 23.77 -1.33 2.62
N ILE A 156 23.10 -2.41 3.01
CA ILE A 156 21.65 -2.46 3.19
C ILE A 156 21.36 -2.53 4.68
N GLU A 157 20.93 -1.40 5.23
CA GLU A 157 20.53 -1.26 6.62
C GLU A 157 19.12 -0.66 6.73
N LYS A 158 18.61 -0.54 7.96
CA LYS A 158 17.32 0.12 8.18
C LYS A 158 17.39 1.57 7.70
N GLY A 159 16.45 1.94 6.82
CA GLY A 159 16.35 3.27 6.22
C GLY A 159 16.98 3.37 4.83
N THR A 160 17.76 2.38 4.38
CA THR A 160 18.30 2.34 3.02
C THR A 160 17.18 2.27 2.00
N ARG A 161 17.28 3.07 0.94
CA ARG A 161 16.38 2.98 -0.21
C ARG A 161 16.84 1.84 -1.10
N ILE A 162 15.90 1.00 -1.51
CA ILE A 162 16.21 -0.20 -2.28
C ILE A 162 15.21 -0.38 -3.40
N ARG A 163 15.73 -0.74 -4.58
CA ARG A 163 14.96 -1.16 -5.74
C ARG A 163 14.89 -2.67 -5.77
N LEU A 164 13.66 -3.21 -5.78
CA LEU A 164 13.41 -4.65 -5.83
C LEU A 164 12.39 -4.99 -6.90
N LYS A 165 12.40 -6.25 -7.34
CA LYS A 165 11.38 -6.79 -8.23
C LYS A 165 10.46 -7.74 -7.49
N ILE A 166 9.15 -7.56 -7.63
CA ILE A 166 8.14 -8.42 -7.00
C ILE A 166 8.10 -9.77 -7.73
N VAL A 167 8.40 -10.86 -7.02
CA VAL A 167 8.36 -12.23 -7.55
C VAL A 167 6.99 -12.87 -7.31
N GLY A 168 6.33 -12.49 -6.22
CA GLY A 168 5.02 -13.03 -5.87
C GLY A 168 4.32 -12.15 -4.85
N THR A 169 3.00 -12.31 -4.77
CA THR A 169 2.14 -11.62 -3.81
C THR A 169 1.30 -12.64 -3.09
N ARG A 170 1.26 -12.56 -1.76
CA ARG A 170 0.33 -13.28 -0.91
C ARG A 170 -0.72 -12.29 -0.42
N VAL A 171 -1.98 -12.59 -0.70
CA VAL A 171 -3.11 -11.78 -0.25
C VAL A 171 -3.69 -12.43 1.00
N ASP A 172 -3.85 -11.63 2.05
CA ASP A 172 -4.62 -11.97 3.24
C ASP A 172 -5.93 -11.15 3.26
N ALA A 173 -6.76 -11.32 4.30
CA ALA A 173 -8.06 -10.67 4.40
C ALA A 173 -7.98 -9.13 4.41
N THR A 174 -6.96 -8.56 5.06
CA THR A 174 -6.81 -7.11 5.27
C THR A 174 -5.50 -6.54 4.74
N GLU A 175 -4.57 -7.38 4.29
CA GLU A 175 -3.22 -6.96 3.89
C GLU A 175 -2.72 -7.80 2.71
N ILE A 176 -1.80 -7.23 1.94
CA ILE A 176 -1.08 -7.92 0.87
C ILE A 176 0.39 -7.93 1.25
N PHE A 177 0.99 -9.10 1.25
CA PHE A 177 2.42 -9.28 1.41
C PHE A 177 3.05 -9.55 0.06
N ALA A 178 4.17 -8.91 -0.24
CA ALA A 178 4.95 -9.20 -1.44
C ALA A 178 6.22 -9.98 -1.09
N ILE A 179 6.66 -10.82 -2.01
CA ILE A 179 8.00 -11.43 -1.98
C ILE A 179 8.79 -10.77 -3.09
N GLY A 180 9.94 -10.18 -2.74
CA GLY A 180 10.82 -9.48 -3.66
C GLY A 180 12.13 -10.22 -3.93
N THR A 181 12.80 -9.85 -5.01
CA THR A 181 14.19 -10.24 -5.29
C THR A 181 15.01 -9.02 -5.67
N ILE A 182 16.31 -9.07 -5.36
CA ILE A 182 17.33 -8.13 -5.81
C ILE A 182 18.48 -8.86 -6.54
N LYS A 183 18.26 -10.11 -6.97
CA LYS A 183 19.27 -10.96 -7.63
C LYS A 183 19.38 -10.73 -9.14
N GLU A 184 18.61 -9.80 -9.69
CA GLU A 184 18.65 -9.44 -11.10
C GLU A 184 19.43 -8.14 -11.29
N ASP A 185 19.85 -7.88 -12.53
CA ASP A 185 20.61 -6.68 -12.88
C ASP A 185 19.82 -5.39 -12.58
N TYR A 186 20.55 -4.35 -12.16
CA TYR A 186 20.01 -3.02 -11.81
C TYR A 186 19.03 -2.98 -10.62
N LEU A 187 19.00 -4.05 -9.81
CA LEU A 187 18.29 -4.09 -8.53
C LEU A 187 19.29 -3.95 -7.37
N GLY A 188 18.81 -3.53 -6.20
CA GLY A 188 19.64 -3.29 -5.03
C GLY A 188 19.52 -1.88 -4.46
N PRO A 189 20.42 -1.48 -3.54
CA PRO A 189 20.38 -0.17 -2.91
C PRO A 189 20.53 0.95 -3.95
N ILE A 190 19.79 2.05 -3.72
CA ILE A 190 19.81 3.24 -4.56
C ILE A 190 20.09 4.47 -3.69
N ASP A 191 20.91 5.39 -4.18
CA ASP A 191 21.19 6.69 -3.55
C ASP A 191 20.16 7.76 -3.94
#